data_AF-C5DKA8-F1
#
_entry.id   AF-C5DKA8-F1
#
_cell.length_a   1.000
_cell.length_b   1.000
_cell.length_c   1.000
_cell.angle_alpha   90.00
_cell.angle_beta   90.00
_cell.angle_gamma   90.00
#
_symmetry.space_group_name_H-M   'P 1'
#
loop_
_entity.id
_entity.type
_entity.pdbx_description
1 polymer ?
#
loop_
_entity_poly.entity_id
_entity_poly.type
_entity_poly.pdbx_seq_one_letter_code
_entity_poly.pdbx_strand_id
1 'polypeptide(L)'
;MSEKRAFSEINVERFESEPSIAVGSFFKGVRVPKRTKFELYRNKKSADKYMIHGENDRIEYSGSTDDDSSASSQYVVGIYDPSKRSVQLYKAPVIATKVASKSKKDLSGPEIKQNNLRASALRNALGEAFGTKKAKKAIADIERNRIDSDKLVEAAVDIVDSVKTASKDLPTRQELQQVSSQDRTTPQANVDATDVEQIYPIHNIIPKKEWQFIRVGPVLKETDDQKRLELFPFTKSQYVSKKLPTLTQAAQMTKLQLLYYVSLLLGVYENRRVSDKAKLLEHLNAPPEVLVDGILDRFTIVRPGQYGRSKERGFFIDPQREDKLLCYILAIILHLDNFIVEISPLAQELGLKPSKIVNLFKNLGAIVKGATVSQAEAFGIPKSAASTYKIATMKVPFKIPEMSRRSGVPRR
;
A
#
# COMPACT_ATOMS: atom_id res chain seq x y z
N MET A 1 61.38 36.45 -29.70
CA MET A 1 62.34 35.98 -28.68
C MET A 1 62.23 34.47 -28.60
N SER A 2 63.32 33.79 -28.90
CA SER A 2 63.41 32.33 -28.98
C SER A 2 63.40 31.74 -27.56
N GLU A 3 62.43 30.90 -27.21
CA GLU A 3 62.45 30.15 -25.96
C GLU A 3 63.62 29.16 -25.99
N LYS A 4 64.70 29.48 -25.27
CA LYS A 4 65.77 28.53 -24.95
C LYS A 4 65.17 27.40 -24.14
N ARG A 5 64.86 26.27 -24.78
CA ARG A 5 64.61 25.00 -24.08
C ARG A 5 65.86 24.68 -23.26
N ALA A 6 65.75 24.77 -21.94
CA ALA A 6 66.75 24.25 -21.03
C ALA A 6 66.69 22.71 -21.15
N PHE A 7 67.62 22.12 -21.89
CA PHE A 7 67.80 20.67 -21.88
C PHE A 7 68.38 20.29 -20.52
N SER A 8 67.52 19.84 -19.60
CA SER A 8 67.95 19.17 -18.37
C SER A 8 68.15 17.69 -18.71
N GLU A 9 69.38 17.29 -18.97
CA GLU A 9 69.73 15.88 -19.15
C GLU A 9 69.51 15.13 -17.82
N ILE A 10 68.83 13.99 -17.89
CA ILE A 10 68.60 13.09 -16.76
C ILE A 10 69.41 11.83 -17.02
N ASN A 11 70.29 11.47 -16.08
CA ASN A 11 71.14 10.29 -16.22
C ASN A 11 70.35 9.03 -15.84
N VAL A 12 70.47 7.96 -16.64
CA VAL A 12 69.94 6.64 -16.26
C VAL A 12 70.99 5.95 -15.39
N GLU A 13 70.73 5.84 -14.09
CA GLU A 13 71.68 5.24 -13.13
C GLU A 13 71.63 3.71 -13.16
N ARG A 14 70.43 3.13 -13.37
CA ARG A 14 70.23 1.68 -13.41
C ARG A 14 69.04 1.33 -14.30
N PHE A 15 69.19 0.28 -15.10
CA PHE A 15 68.12 -0.36 -15.84
C PHE A 15 68.00 -1.83 -15.41
N GLU A 16 66.89 -2.17 -14.76
CA GLU A 16 66.58 -3.53 -14.34
C GLU A 16 65.72 -4.20 -15.41
N SER A 17 66.31 -5.19 -16.09
CA SER A 17 65.64 -5.95 -17.14
C SER A 17 64.76 -7.07 -16.58
N GLU A 18 65.09 -7.59 -15.40
CA GLU A 18 64.27 -8.56 -14.70
C GLU A 18 63.09 -7.87 -14.00
N PRO A 19 61.85 -8.36 -14.19
CA PRO A 19 60.66 -7.72 -13.65
C PRO A 19 60.59 -7.90 -12.14
N SER A 20 61.19 -6.94 -11.44
CA SER A 20 61.14 -6.81 -9.98
C SER A 20 59.83 -6.18 -9.50
N ILE A 21 59.13 -5.48 -10.40
CA ILE A 21 57.90 -4.72 -10.13
C ILE A 21 56.87 -5.06 -11.21
N ALA A 22 55.62 -5.27 -10.81
CA ALA A 22 54.48 -5.43 -11.71
C ALA A 22 53.41 -4.39 -11.39
N VAL A 23 52.71 -3.89 -12.41
CA VAL A 23 51.68 -2.86 -12.27
C VAL A 23 50.31 -3.49 -12.50
N GLY A 24 49.50 -3.59 -11.44
CA GLY A 24 48.12 -4.05 -11.52
C GLY A 24 47.18 -2.91 -11.90
N SER A 25 46.44 -3.06 -13.00
CA SER A 25 45.36 -2.15 -13.39
C SER A 25 44.01 -2.68 -12.90
N PHE A 26 43.32 -1.87 -12.11
CA PHE A 26 41.98 -2.15 -11.55
C PHE A 26 40.99 -1.05 -12.01
N PHE A 27 39.98 -0.75 -11.19
CA PHE A 27 39.07 0.38 -11.38
C PHE A 27 39.45 1.57 -10.49
N LYS A 28 39.00 2.77 -10.87
CA LYS A 28 39.26 4.01 -10.12
C LYS A 28 38.66 3.93 -8.71
N GLY A 29 39.44 4.31 -7.70
CA GLY A 29 39.03 4.29 -6.30
C GLY A 29 39.19 2.94 -5.59
N VAL A 30 39.81 1.94 -6.24
CA VAL A 30 40.16 0.69 -5.57
C VAL A 30 41.08 0.94 -4.37
N ARG A 31 40.80 0.29 -3.24
CA ARG A 31 41.67 0.26 -2.06
C ARG A 31 41.83 -1.19 -1.62
N VAL A 32 43.05 -1.72 -1.74
CA VAL A 32 43.35 -3.09 -1.32
C VAL A 32 43.80 -3.07 0.15
N PRO A 33 43.16 -3.84 1.04
CA PRO A 33 43.57 -3.94 2.44
C PRO A 33 45.01 -4.46 2.57
N LYS A 34 45.79 -3.91 3.51
CA LYS A 34 47.21 -4.28 3.74
C LYS A 34 47.44 -5.76 4.04
N ARG A 35 46.40 -6.50 4.47
CA ARG A 35 46.46 -7.95 4.75
C ARG A 35 46.38 -8.81 3.49
N THR A 36 45.96 -8.25 2.36
CA THR A 36 45.83 -8.98 1.09
C THR A 36 47.23 -9.18 0.49
N LYS A 37 47.60 -10.43 0.23
CA LYS A 37 48.84 -10.76 -0.48
C LYS A 37 48.51 -11.07 -1.94
N PHE A 38 49.41 -10.66 -2.84
CA PHE A 38 49.33 -10.99 -4.25
C PHE A 38 50.46 -11.94 -4.60
N GLU A 39 50.10 -13.06 -5.20
CA GLU A 39 51.01 -14.03 -5.78
C GLU A 39 51.16 -13.72 -7.27
N LEU A 40 52.41 -13.60 -7.70
CA LEU A 40 52.75 -13.36 -9.10
C LEU A 40 53.24 -14.66 -9.72
N TYR A 41 52.55 -15.10 -10.75
CA TYR A 41 52.86 -16.28 -11.53
C TYR A 41 53.43 -15.86 -12.89
N ARG A 42 54.50 -16.53 -13.31
CA ARG A 42 55.12 -16.34 -14.62
C ARG A 42 54.93 -17.58 -15.48
N ASN A 43 54.52 -17.41 -16.72
CA ASN A 43 54.40 -18.53 -17.65
C ASN A 43 55.79 -19.00 -18.12
N LYS A 44 56.10 -20.29 -17.98
CA LYS A 44 57.38 -20.87 -18.41
C LYS A 44 57.57 -20.89 -19.93
N LYS A 45 56.48 -20.91 -20.71
CA LYS A 45 56.51 -20.98 -22.19
C LYS A 45 56.57 -19.61 -22.87
N SER A 46 56.17 -18.55 -22.17
CA SER A 46 56.14 -17.17 -22.69
C SER A 46 56.65 -16.23 -21.63
N ALA A 47 57.90 -15.78 -21.79
CA ALA A 47 58.68 -15.07 -20.78
C ALA A 47 58.05 -13.73 -20.32
N ASP A 48 57.17 -13.14 -21.14
CA ASP A 48 56.49 -11.86 -20.89
C ASP A 48 55.03 -12.01 -20.40
N LYS A 49 54.53 -13.24 -20.20
CA LYS A 49 53.19 -13.47 -19.66
C LYS A 49 53.20 -13.62 -18.14
N TYR A 50 52.48 -12.72 -17.47
CA TYR A 50 52.34 -12.70 -16.03
C TYR A 50 50.87 -12.82 -15.62
N MET A 51 50.64 -13.54 -14.52
CA MET A 51 49.32 -13.66 -13.91
C MET A 51 49.43 -13.29 -12.44
N ILE A 52 48.52 -12.44 -11.97
CA ILE A 52 48.41 -12.06 -10.57
C ILE A 52 47.19 -12.73 -9.96
N HIS A 53 47.36 -13.28 -8.76
CA HIS A 53 46.27 -13.80 -7.97
C HIS A 53 46.39 -13.29 -6.54
N GLY A 54 45.28 -12.83 -5.96
CA GLY A 54 45.25 -12.39 -4.57
C GLY A 54 43.90 -12.71 -3.96
N GLU A 55 43.90 -13.06 -2.69
CA GLU A 55 42.69 -13.51 -2.01
C GLU A 55 42.60 -12.83 -0.64
N ASN A 56 41.38 -12.44 -0.27
CA ASN A 56 41.04 -12.04 1.09
C ASN A 56 39.77 -12.77 1.56
N ASP A 57 39.26 -12.47 2.74
CA ASP A 57 38.11 -13.17 3.34
C ASP A 57 36.88 -13.25 2.42
N ARG A 58 36.65 -12.26 1.56
CA ARG A 58 35.39 -12.11 0.79
C ARG A 58 35.57 -12.00 -0.72
N ILE A 59 36.76 -11.65 -1.18
CA ILE A 59 37.05 -11.21 -2.54
C ILE A 59 38.30 -11.93 -3.06
N GLU A 60 38.24 -12.26 -4.33
CA GLU A 60 39.32 -12.82 -5.13
C GLU A 60 39.71 -11.82 -6.23
N TYR A 61 41.00 -11.55 -6.32
CA TYR A 61 41.62 -10.71 -7.33
C TYR A 61 42.35 -11.63 -8.29
N SER A 62 42.07 -11.50 -9.58
CA SER A 62 42.75 -12.29 -10.61
C SER A 62 43.02 -11.42 -11.82
N GLY A 63 44.18 -11.55 -12.43
CA GLY A 63 44.53 -10.77 -13.61
C GLY A 63 45.62 -11.44 -14.40
N SER A 64 45.63 -11.18 -15.71
CA SER A 64 46.68 -11.64 -16.60
C SER A 64 47.13 -10.48 -17.48
N THR A 65 48.37 -10.53 -17.93
CA THR A 65 48.83 -9.70 -19.04
C THR A 65 48.03 -10.02 -20.28
N ASP A 66 47.68 -9.00 -21.03
CA ASP A 66 47.04 -9.15 -22.32
C ASP A 66 48.10 -9.46 -23.40
N ASP A 67 47.78 -10.41 -24.28
CA ASP A 67 48.74 -10.99 -25.22
C ASP A 67 49.12 -9.99 -26.33
N ASP A 68 48.15 -9.17 -26.77
CA ASP A 68 48.37 -8.20 -27.86
C ASP A 68 49.16 -6.98 -27.39
N SER A 69 48.88 -6.49 -26.18
CA SER A 69 49.58 -5.35 -25.60
C SER A 69 50.98 -5.68 -25.09
N SER A 70 51.20 -6.88 -24.53
CA SER A 70 52.51 -7.30 -24.04
C SER A 70 53.54 -7.55 -25.16
N ALA A 71 53.09 -7.89 -26.37
CA ALA A 71 53.94 -8.03 -27.55
C ALA A 71 54.28 -6.69 -28.24
N SER A 72 53.40 -5.69 -28.13
CA SER A 72 53.51 -4.42 -28.86
C SER A 72 53.98 -3.24 -28.00
N SER A 73 53.88 -3.33 -26.67
CA SER A 73 54.18 -2.24 -25.74
C SER A 73 55.01 -2.71 -24.54
N GLN A 74 56.05 -1.95 -24.21
CA GLN A 74 56.87 -2.17 -23.01
C GLN A 74 56.72 -0.99 -22.06
N TYR A 75 56.37 -1.29 -20.81
CA TYR A 75 56.25 -0.29 -19.74
C TYR A 75 57.44 -0.38 -18.78
N VAL A 76 57.85 0.78 -18.28
CA VAL A 76 58.99 0.94 -17.37
C VAL A 76 58.57 1.86 -16.23
N VAL A 77 58.80 1.40 -14.99
CA VAL A 77 58.63 2.23 -13.79
C VAL A 77 59.92 3.01 -13.57
N GLY A 78 59.81 4.34 -13.58
CA GLY A 78 60.92 5.26 -13.30
C GLY A 78 60.87 5.78 -11.87
N ILE A 79 61.94 5.55 -11.11
CA ILE A 79 62.17 6.17 -9.80
C ILE A 79 63.22 7.27 -10.00
N TYR A 80 62.80 8.52 -9.88
CA TYR A 80 63.66 9.68 -10.06
C TYR A 80 64.16 10.21 -8.71
N ASP A 81 65.48 10.40 -8.58
CA ASP A 81 66.10 11.07 -7.44
C ASP A 81 66.51 12.51 -7.85
N PRO A 82 65.79 13.54 -7.36
CA PRO A 82 66.09 14.94 -7.69
C PRO A 82 67.48 15.39 -7.23
N SER A 83 68.02 14.80 -6.16
CA SER A 83 69.30 15.19 -5.57
C SER A 83 70.47 14.77 -6.44
N LYS A 84 70.35 13.59 -7.06
CA LYS A 84 71.36 13.01 -7.96
C LYS A 84 71.09 13.31 -9.44
N ARG A 85 69.89 13.83 -9.76
CA ARG A 85 69.38 14.01 -11.12
C ARG A 85 69.49 12.73 -11.95
N SER A 86 69.18 11.60 -11.32
CA SER A 86 69.24 10.29 -11.93
C SER A 86 67.91 9.55 -11.84
N VAL A 87 67.68 8.65 -12.78
CA VAL A 87 66.50 7.77 -12.81
C VAL A 87 66.91 6.31 -12.80
N GLN A 88 66.20 5.52 -11.99
CA GLN A 88 66.25 4.06 -12.02
C GLN A 88 65.02 3.55 -12.78
N LEU A 89 65.26 2.67 -13.75
CA LEU A 89 64.25 2.17 -14.67
C LEU A 89 64.04 0.68 -14.45
N TYR A 90 62.80 0.26 -14.17
CA TYR A 90 62.43 -1.14 -13.95
C TYR A 90 61.42 -1.58 -15.00
N LYS A 91 61.72 -2.64 -15.76
CA LYS A 91 60.72 -3.24 -16.68
C LYS A 91 59.54 -3.78 -15.84
N ALA A 92 58.32 -3.33 -16.15
CA ALA A 92 57.14 -3.71 -15.39
C ALA A 92 55.97 -4.09 -16.30
N PRO A 93 55.47 -5.34 -16.23
CA PRO A 93 54.27 -5.73 -16.96
C PRO A 93 53.04 -5.05 -16.37
N VAL A 94 52.12 -4.64 -17.25
CA VAL A 94 50.79 -4.14 -16.85
C VAL A 94 49.80 -5.31 -16.87
N ILE A 95 49.22 -5.60 -15.71
CA ILE A 95 48.33 -6.75 -15.51
C ILE A 95 46.90 -6.23 -15.34
N ALA A 96 46.03 -6.51 -16.30
CA ALA A 96 44.62 -6.17 -16.21
C ALA A 96 43.95 -7.09 -15.19
N THR A 97 43.48 -6.52 -14.08
CA THR A 97 43.01 -7.27 -12.91
C THR A 97 41.51 -7.09 -12.70
N LYS A 98 40.80 -8.21 -12.58
CA LYS A 98 39.38 -8.29 -12.23
C LYS A 98 39.20 -8.68 -10.77
N VAL A 99 38.07 -8.26 -10.21
CA VAL A 99 37.70 -8.48 -8.81
C VAL A 99 36.41 -9.28 -8.77
N ALA A 100 36.44 -10.46 -8.14
CA ALA A 100 35.29 -11.35 -8.01
C ALA A 100 34.95 -11.56 -6.53
N SER A 101 33.65 -11.64 -6.21
CA SER A 101 33.19 -11.98 -4.86
C SER A 101 33.14 -13.50 -4.71
N LYS A 102 33.70 -14.04 -3.62
CA LYS A 102 33.65 -15.48 -3.34
C LYS A 102 32.22 -16.01 -3.25
N SER A 103 31.29 -15.18 -2.76
CA SER A 103 29.86 -15.53 -2.65
C SER A 103 29.16 -15.78 -4.00
N LYS A 104 29.75 -15.37 -5.13
CA LYS A 104 29.16 -15.52 -6.47
C LYS A 104 29.75 -16.69 -7.27
N LYS A 105 30.69 -17.45 -6.70
CA LYS A 105 31.40 -18.52 -7.42
C LYS A 105 30.58 -19.83 -7.55
N ASP A 106 29.54 -20.01 -6.73
CA ASP A 106 28.75 -21.25 -6.62
C ASP A 106 27.42 -21.26 -7.40
N LEU A 107 27.34 -20.64 -8.58
CA LEU A 107 26.09 -20.61 -9.34
C LEU A 107 26.25 -21.21 -10.74
N SER A 108 26.47 -22.52 -10.80
CA SER A 108 25.92 -23.38 -11.85
C SER A 108 26.06 -24.85 -11.43
N GLY A 109 24.95 -25.49 -11.09
CA GLY A 109 24.91 -26.94 -10.94
C GLY A 109 25.01 -27.64 -12.31
N PRO A 110 25.43 -28.92 -12.37
CA PRO A 110 25.54 -29.65 -13.63
C PRO A 110 24.17 -29.76 -14.33
N GLU A 111 24.18 -29.76 -15.67
CA GLU A 111 22.97 -29.88 -16.50
C GLU A 111 22.19 -31.17 -16.17
N ILE A 112 20.99 -31.01 -15.64
CA ILE A 112 20.08 -32.12 -15.31
C ILE A 112 19.51 -32.68 -16.62
N LYS A 113 20.14 -33.74 -17.15
CA LYS A 113 19.61 -34.52 -18.28
C LYS A 113 18.46 -35.42 -17.81
N GLN A 114 17.24 -34.89 -17.78
CA GLN A 114 16.02 -35.69 -17.62
C GLN A 114 15.05 -35.46 -18.81
N ASN A 115 14.70 -36.54 -19.51
CA ASN A 115 14.00 -36.54 -20.80
C ASN A 115 12.61 -35.88 -20.80
N ASN A 116 11.92 -35.80 -19.65
CA ASN A 116 10.57 -35.22 -19.55
C ASN A 116 10.54 -33.68 -19.43
N LEU A 117 11.69 -33.05 -19.15
CA LEU A 117 11.80 -31.58 -19.06
C LEU A 117 11.92 -30.90 -20.42
N ARG A 118 12.23 -31.63 -21.50
CA ARG A 118 12.50 -31.02 -22.82
C ARG A 118 11.38 -30.10 -23.28
N ALA A 119 10.11 -30.52 -23.16
CA ALA A 119 8.98 -29.71 -23.61
C ALA A 119 8.65 -28.50 -22.70
N SER A 120 8.98 -28.56 -21.40
CA SER A 120 8.78 -27.42 -20.48
C SER A 120 9.95 -26.45 -20.54
N ALA A 121 11.17 -26.96 -20.62
CA ALA A 121 12.38 -26.17 -20.80
C ALA A 121 12.39 -25.47 -22.16
N LEU A 122 11.99 -26.14 -23.25
CA LEU A 122 11.83 -25.48 -24.56
C LEU A 122 10.76 -24.39 -24.49
N ARG A 123 9.63 -24.63 -23.83
CA ARG A 123 8.55 -23.62 -23.68
C ARG A 123 8.99 -22.42 -22.86
N ASN A 124 9.76 -22.63 -21.79
CA ASN A 124 10.32 -21.55 -21.00
C ASN A 124 11.37 -20.76 -21.81
N ALA A 125 12.26 -21.43 -22.54
CA ALA A 125 13.25 -20.78 -23.41
C ALA A 125 12.60 -20.00 -24.57
N LEU A 126 11.56 -20.56 -25.21
CA LEU A 126 10.76 -19.86 -26.23
C LEU A 126 10.00 -18.67 -25.64
N GLY A 127 9.45 -18.80 -24.43
CA GLY A 127 8.76 -17.73 -23.70
C GLY A 127 9.69 -16.62 -23.23
N GLU A 128 10.94 -16.94 -22.91
CA GLU A 128 11.97 -15.99 -22.54
C GLU A 128 12.56 -15.27 -23.76
N ALA A 129 12.77 -15.98 -24.88
CA ALA A 129 13.28 -15.39 -26.12
C ALA A 129 12.21 -14.52 -26.82
N PHE A 130 11.02 -15.07 -27.06
CA PHE A 130 9.98 -14.49 -27.92
C PHE A 130 8.70 -14.03 -27.20
N GLY A 131 8.56 -14.30 -25.90
CA GLY A 131 7.36 -13.94 -25.14
C GLY A 131 7.23 -12.43 -24.87
N THR A 132 6.00 -11.99 -24.64
CA THR A 132 5.73 -10.60 -24.20
C THR A 132 6.37 -10.32 -22.83
N LYS A 133 6.66 -9.05 -22.51
CA LYS A 133 7.26 -8.64 -21.22
C LYS A 133 6.53 -9.23 -19.98
N LYS A 134 5.22 -9.46 -20.09
CA LYS A 134 4.40 -10.11 -19.05
C LYS A 134 4.70 -11.61 -18.92
N ALA A 135 4.87 -12.32 -20.04
CA ALA A 135 5.20 -13.75 -20.04
C ALA A 135 6.64 -14.00 -19.55
N LYS A 136 7.60 -13.17 -19.97
CA LYS A 136 9.00 -13.23 -19.45
C LYS A 136 9.04 -13.06 -17.94
N LYS A 137 8.29 -12.09 -17.41
CA LYS A 137 8.19 -11.86 -15.96
C LYS A 137 7.57 -13.05 -15.22
N ALA A 138 6.51 -13.64 -15.76
CA ALA A 138 5.86 -14.80 -15.14
C ALA A 138 6.79 -16.02 -15.07
N ILE A 139 7.59 -16.28 -16.12
CA ILE A 139 8.59 -17.36 -16.13
C ILE A 139 9.67 -17.09 -15.08
N ALA A 140 10.21 -15.87 -15.03
CA ALA A 140 11.22 -15.48 -14.05
C ALA A 140 10.72 -15.57 -12.60
N ASP A 141 9.44 -15.21 -12.35
CA ASP A 141 8.84 -15.29 -11.02
C ASP A 141 8.64 -16.76 -10.57
N ILE A 142 8.30 -17.67 -11.50
CA ILE A 142 8.19 -19.11 -11.22
C ILE A 142 9.56 -19.71 -10.89
N GLU A 143 10.59 -19.35 -11.67
CA GLU A 143 11.95 -19.82 -11.43
C GLU A 143 12.50 -19.32 -10.09
N ARG A 144 12.26 -18.04 -9.76
CA ARG A 144 12.67 -17.45 -8.48
C ARG A 144 11.98 -18.08 -7.27
N ASN A 145 10.78 -18.60 -7.45
CA ASN A 145 10.01 -19.26 -6.39
C ASN A 145 10.25 -20.77 -6.31
N ARG A 146 11.12 -21.33 -7.16
CA ARG A 146 11.50 -22.74 -7.08
C ARG A 146 12.50 -22.92 -5.93
N ILE A 147 11.95 -23.18 -4.75
CA ILE A 147 12.72 -23.43 -3.52
C ILE A 147 13.05 -24.92 -3.45
N ASP A 148 14.32 -25.26 -3.31
CA ASP A 148 14.79 -26.63 -3.07
C ASP A 148 14.37 -27.08 -1.66
N SER A 149 13.44 -28.03 -1.60
CA SER A 149 12.87 -28.58 -0.36
C SER A 149 13.91 -29.22 0.56
N ASP A 150 14.99 -29.76 -0.02
CA ASP A 150 15.96 -30.57 0.71
C ASP A 150 16.97 -29.72 1.51
N LYS A 151 17.15 -28.45 1.13
CA LYS A 151 17.96 -27.47 1.88
C LYS A 151 17.16 -26.74 2.98
N LEU A 152 15.85 -26.93 3.03
CA LEU A 152 14.96 -26.18 3.93
C LEU A 152 14.87 -26.80 5.34
N VAL A 153 15.17 -28.10 5.49
CA VAL A 153 15.01 -28.83 6.75
C VAL A 153 16.02 -28.39 7.81
N GLU A 154 17.26 -28.09 7.41
CA GLU A 154 18.32 -27.63 8.33
C GLU A 154 18.19 -26.14 8.69
N ALA A 155 17.65 -25.32 7.77
CA ALA A 155 17.40 -23.89 8.01
C ALA A 155 16.09 -23.60 8.77
N ALA A 156 15.22 -24.61 8.95
CA ALA A 156 13.91 -24.41 9.56
C ALA A 156 13.98 -23.97 11.03
N VAL A 157 15.00 -24.41 11.79
CA VAL A 157 15.14 -24.08 13.21
C VAL A 157 15.55 -22.61 13.42
N ASP A 158 16.53 -22.13 12.65
CA ASP A 158 16.97 -20.72 12.69
C ASP A 158 15.91 -19.76 12.12
N ILE A 159 15.12 -20.22 11.14
CA ILE A 159 13.97 -19.48 10.62
C ILE A 159 12.87 -19.40 11.68
N VAL A 160 12.59 -20.46 12.45
CA VAL A 160 11.55 -20.43 13.49
C VAL A 160 11.91 -19.45 14.62
N ASP A 161 13.17 -19.35 15.03
CA ASP A 161 13.59 -18.37 16.04
C ASP A 161 13.66 -16.94 15.49
N SER A 162 14.06 -16.78 14.23
CA SER A 162 13.98 -15.47 13.53
C SER A 162 12.52 -15.03 13.33
N VAL A 163 11.61 -15.95 13.02
CA VAL A 163 10.17 -15.71 12.88
C VAL A 163 9.54 -15.43 14.23
N LYS A 164 9.89 -16.12 15.31
CA LYS A 164 9.42 -15.77 16.67
C LYS A 164 9.85 -14.38 17.10
N THR A 165 11.06 -13.97 16.71
CA THR A 165 11.59 -12.64 17.01
C THR A 165 10.89 -11.56 16.18
N ALA A 166 10.62 -11.83 14.90
CA ALA A 166 9.85 -10.94 14.02
C ALA A 166 8.32 -10.95 14.28
N SER A 167 7.80 -12.00 14.91
CA SER A 167 6.37 -12.15 15.24
C SER A 167 5.97 -11.46 16.54
N LYS A 168 6.92 -10.91 17.31
CA LYS A 168 6.61 -10.07 18.47
C LYS A 168 6.00 -8.71 18.06
N ASP A 169 6.28 -8.25 16.84
CA ASP A 169 5.73 -7.01 16.27
C ASP A 169 4.51 -7.24 15.37
N LEU A 170 3.99 -8.48 15.30
CA LEU A 170 2.75 -8.76 14.58
C LEU A 170 1.58 -8.21 15.42
N PRO A 171 0.80 -7.24 14.90
CA PRO A 171 -0.33 -6.70 15.64
C PRO A 171 -1.30 -7.81 16.00
N THR A 172 -1.78 -7.76 17.24
CA THR A 172 -2.65 -8.77 17.82
C THR A 172 -3.90 -8.92 16.95
N ARG A 173 -4.53 -10.11 16.93
CA ARG A 173 -5.77 -10.32 16.14
C ARG A 173 -6.85 -9.25 16.42
N GLN A 174 -6.89 -8.72 17.64
CA GLN A 174 -7.77 -7.62 18.03
C GLN A 174 -7.36 -6.26 17.41
N GLU A 175 -6.08 -5.95 17.36
CA GLU A 175 -5.55 -4.72 16.74
C GLU A 175 -5.73 -4.75 15.22
N LEU A 176 -5.45 -5.89 14.58
CA LEU A 176 -5.76 -6.12 13.16
C LEU A 176 -7.25 -5.99 12.86
N GLN A 177 -8.12 -6.48 13.76
CA GLN A 177 -9.57 -6.31 13.62
C GLN A 177 -10.00 -4.85 13.81
N GLN A 178 -9.39 -4.10 14.71
CA GLN A 178 -9.69 -2.68 14.90
C GLN A 178 -9.28 -1.84 13.70
N VAL A 179 -8.07 -2.04 13.17
CA VAL A 179 -7.59 -1.37 11.95
C VAL A 179 -8.48 -1.75 10.74
N SER A 180 -8.79 -3.04 10.58
CA SER A 180 -9.70 -3.50 9.53
C SER A 180 -11.12 -2.95 9.67
N SER A 181 -11.60 -2.73 10.90
CA SER A 181 -12.92 -2.14 11.17
C SER A 181 -12.96 -0.64 10.93
N GLN A 182 -11.85 0.08 11.14
CA GLN A 182 -11.74 1.50 10.79
C GLN A 182 -11.78 1.72 9.27
N ASP A 183 -11.19 0.79 8.50
CA ASP A 183 -11.16 0.86 7.03
C ASP A 183 -12.44 0.40 6.34
N ARG A 184 -13.30 -0.36 7.04
CA ARG A 184 -14.61 -0.77 6.52
C ARG A 184 -15.52 0.45 6.29
N THR A 185 -16.09 0.52 5.09
CA THR A 185 -17.05 1.56 4.68
C THR A 185 -18.46 1.27 5.21
N THR A 186 -18.81 0.02 5.48
CA THR A 186 -20.13 -0.34 6.03
C THR A 186 -20.08 -0.49 7.56
N PRO A 187 -21.22 -0.32 8.26
CA PRO A 187 -21.35 -0.79 9.64
C PRO A 187 -21.03 -2.28 9.75
N GLN A 188 -20.69 -2.74 10.95
CA GLN A 188 -20.40 -4.15 11.18
C GLN A 188 -21.70 -4.97 11.07
N ALA A 189 -21.82 -5.75 9.98
CA ALA A 189 -22.95 -6.63 9.76
C ALA A 189 -22.85 -7.91 10.61
N ASN A 190 -23.99 -8.42 11.05
CA ASN A 190 -24.16 -9.77 11.58
C ASN A 190 -24.53 -10.71 10.43
N VAL A 191 -23.61 -11.60 10.07
CA VAL A 191 -23.78 -12.52 8.93
C VAL A 191 -24.74 -13.65 9.26
N ASP A 192 -24.83 -14.01 10.53
CA ASP A 192 -25.65 -15.11 11.04
C ASP A 192 -27.06 -14.63 11.43
N ALA A 193 -27.45 -13.42 10.99
CA ALA A 193 -28.75 -12.85 11.27
C ALA A 193 -29.87 -13.67 10.60
N THR A 194 -30.82 -14.14 11.43
CA THR A 194 -32.06 -14.80 11.00
C THR A 194 -33.15 -13.82 10.62
N ASP A 195 -33.06 -12.58 11.12
CA ASP A 195 -34.01 -11.51 10.88
C ASP A 195 -33.33 -10.32 10.17
N VAL A 196 -34.06 -9.66 9.29
CA VAL A 196 -33.55 -8.50 8.53
C VAL A 196 -33.09 -7.37 9.45
N GLU A 197 -33.75 -7.21 10.60
CA GLU A 197 -33.43 -6.17 11.58
C GLU A 197 -32.10 -6.43 12.30
N GLN A 198 -31.70 -7.70 12.40
CA GLN A 198 -30.48 -8.12 13.07
C GLN A 198 -29.26 -8.12 12.16
N ILE A 199 -29.43 -7.91 10.84
CA ILE A 199 -28.29 -7.82 9.90
C ILE A 199 -27.37 -6.66 10.27
N TYR A 200 -27.94 -5.51 10.63
CA TYR A 200 -27.20 -4.37 11.14
C TYR A 200 -27.74 -3.99 12.52
N PRO A 201 -27.28 -4.64 13.60
CA PRO A 201 -27.72 -4.33 14.95
C PRO A 201 -27.46 -2.86 15.28
N ILE A 202 -28.39 -2.22 16.01
CA ILE A 202 -28.31 -0.79 16.35
C ILE A 202 -26.97 -0.43 17.00
N HIS A 203 -26.47 -1.29 17.89
CA HIS A 203 -25.21 -1.04 18.60
C HIS A 203 -23.95 -1.18 17.75
N ASN A 204 -24.04 -1.79 16.57
CA ASN A 204 -22.97 -1.84 15.59
C ASN A 204 -22.95 -0.59 14.70
N ILE A 205 -24.05 0.16 14.67
CA ILE A 205 -24.15 1.46 13.98
C ILE A 205 -23.81 2.59 14.95
N ILE A 206 -24.40 2.57 16.15
CA ILE A 206 -24.23 3.59 17.19
C ILE A 206 -23.73 2.91 18.47
N PRO A 207 -22.48 3.15 18.89
CA PRO A 207 -21.92 2.54 20.08
C PRO A 207 -22.76 2.83 21.33
N LYS A 208 -22.86 1.87 22.27
CA LYS A 208 -23.61 2.02 23.53
C LYS A 208 -23.22 3.26 24.33
N LYS A 209 -21.93 3.62 24.31
CA LYS A 209 -21.37 4.81 24.98
C LYS A 209 -22.01 6.11 24.47
N GLU A 210 -22.35 6.18 23.19
CA GLU A 210 -23.02 7.33 22.57
C GLU A 210 -24.54 7.24 22.69
N TRP A 211 -25.10 6.05 22.51
CA TRP A 211 -26.54 5.80 22.52
C TRP A 211 -27.25 6.38 23.77
N GLN A 212 -26.64 6.26 24.95
CA GLN A 212 -27.18 6.78 26.21
C GLN A 212 -27.33 8.32 26.28
N PHE A 213 -26.62 9.05 25.41
CA PHE A 213 -26.69 10.51 25.32
C PHE A 213 -27.77 10.99 24.35
N ILE A 214 -28.39 10.10 23.58
CA ILE A 214 -29.47 10.43 22.67
C ILE A 214 -30.80 10.51 23.45
N ARG A 215 -31.11 11.71 23.95
CA ARG A 215 -32.31 11.97 24.78
C ARG A 215 -33.44 12.58 23.96
N VAL A 216 -34.35 11.73 23.46
CA VAL A 216 -35.52 12.14 22.67
C VAL A 216 -36.80 12.33 23.48
N GLY A 217 -36.72 12.23 24.81
CA GLY A 217 -37.87 12.43 25.70
C GLY A 217 -38.61 13.76 25.50
N PRO A 218 -37.92 14.90 25.37
CA PRO A 218 -38.56 16.19 25.07
C PRO A 218 -39.29 16.19 23.72
N VAL A 219 -38.72 15.53 22.70
CA VAL A 219 -39.31 15.43 21.34
C VAL A 219 -40.61 14.62 21.33
N LEU A 220 -40.76 13.66 22.24
CA LEU A 220 -42.01 12.88 22.41
C LEU A 220 -43.07 13.62 23.21
N LYS A 221 -42.66 14.53 24.10
CA LYS A 221 -43.58 15.32 24.93
C LYS A 221 -44.14 16.52 24.20
N GLU A 222 -43.38 17.09 23.28
CA GLU A 222 -43.80 18.20 22.44
C GLU A 222 -44.81 17.71 21.40
N THR A 223 -45.92 18.46 21.25
CA THR A 223 -47.03 18.11 20.36
C THR A 223 -46.94 18.84 19.02
N ASP A 224 -46.27 19.99 18.98
CA ASP A 224 -46.10 20.78 17.78
C ASP A 224 -44.93 20.25 16.93
N ASP A 225 -45.23 19.73 15.74
CA ASP A 225 -44.22 19.16 14.84
C ASP A 225 -43.12 20.16 14.44
N GLN A 226 -43.40 21.47 14.38
CA GLN A 226 -42.38 22.47 14.09
C GLN A 226 -41.38 22.61 15.23
N LYS A 227 -41.88 22.69 16.47
CA LYS A 227 -41.02 22.72 17.67
C LYS A 227 -40.29 21.41 17.88
N ARG A 228 -40.92 20.28 17.55
CA ARG A 228 -40.25 18.98 17.57
C ARG A 228 -39.07 18.97 16.60
N LEU A 229 -39.20 19.56 15.40
CA LEU A 229 -38.10 19.68 14.43
C LEU A 229 -36.97 20.56 14.95
N GLU A 230 -37.28 21.66 15.64
CA GLU A 230 -36.27 22.54 16.24
C GLU A 230 -35.40 21.80 17.26
N LEU A 231 -35.90 20.77 17.94
CA LEU A 231 -35.11 19.97 18.89
C LEU A 231 -34.11 19.02 18.22
N PHE A 232 -34.13 18.88 16.89
CA PHE A 232 -33.15 18.08 16.16
C PHE A 232 -31.85 18.85 15.92
N PRO A 233 -30.71 18.15 15.87
CA PRO A 233 -29.40 18.78 15.70
C PRO A 233 -29.23 19.39 14.30
N PHE A 234 -30.03 18.93 13.32
CA PHE A 234 -30.05 19.46 11.97
C PHE A 234 -31.48 19.51 11.42
N THR A 235 -31.95 20.72 11.09
CA THR A 235 -33.37 21.00 10.80
C THR A 235 -33.73 21.04 9.31
N LYS A 236 -32.74 21.12 8.40
CA LYS A 236 -33.00 21.33 6.97
C LYS A 236 -33.35 20.06 6.18
N SER A 237 -33.34 18.89 6.82
CA SER A 237 -33.63 17.62 6.16
C SER A 237 -35.13 17.44 5.90
N GLN A 238 -35.51 17.21 4.64
CA GLN A 238 -36.90 16.92 4.28
C GLN A 238 -37.29 15.49 4.68
N TYR A 239 -36.33 14.57 4.71
CA TYR A 239 -36.56 13.21 5.20
C TYR A 239 -36.96 13.22 6.68
N VAL A 240 -36.25 13.99 7.51
CA VAL A 240 -36.55 14.10 8.95
C VAL A 240 -37.93 14.72 9.16
N SER A 241 -38.27 15.80 8.45
CA SER A 241 -39.59 16.45 8.56
C SER A 241 -40.74 15.55 8.11
N LYS A 242 -40.54 14.71 7.08
CA LYS A 242 -41.54 13.73 6.64
C LYS A 242 -41.72 12.57 7.62
N LYS A 243 -40.64 12.13 8.27
CA LYS A 243 -40.65 10.95 9.16
C LYS A 243 -41.11 11.27 10.58
N LEU A 244 -40.82 12.46 11.09
CA LEU A 244 -41.12 12.85 12.47
C LEU A 244 -42.62 12.72 12.86
N PRO A 245 -43.59 13.10 12.02
CA PRO A 245 -45.02 12.93 12.34
C PRO A 245 -45.45 11.46 12.44
N THR A 246 -44.68 10.53 11.84
CA THR A 246 -44.98 9.09 11.91
C THR A 246 -44.48 8.43 13.20
N LEU A 247 -43.62 9.12 13.96
CA LEU A 247 -42.98 8.62 15.17
C LEU A 247 -43.50 9.35 16.41
N THR A 248 -44.74 9.03 16.82
CA THR A 248 -45.42 9.68 17.95
C THR A 248 -45.51 8.79 19.19
N GLN A 249 -45.36 7.48 19.03
CA GLN A 249 -45.58 6.52 20.11
C GLN A 249 -44.30 6.25 20.91
N ALA A 250 -44.45 6.05 22.23
CA ALA A 250 -43.33 5.70 23.10
C ALA A 250 -42.64 4.38 22.70
N ALA A 251 -43.40 3.42 22.15
CA ALA A 251 -42.84 2.17 21.62
C ALA A 251 -41.83 2.39 20.47
N GLN A 252 -41.91 3.53 19.78
CA GLN A 252 -41.04 3.90 18.68
C GLN A 252 -39.86 4.78 19.14
N MET A 253 -39.64 4.92 20.45
CA MET A 253 -38.56 5.74 21.01
C MET A 253 -37.19 5.38 20.42
N THR A 254 -36.90 4.10 20.23
CA THR A 254 -35.66 3.64 19.59
C THR A 254 -35.53 4.14 18.14
N LYS A 255 -36.62 4.11 17.35
CA LYS A 255 -36.64 4.66 15.99
C LYS A 255 -36.49 6.18 16.00
N LEU A 256 -37.05 6.86 17.00
CA LEU A 256 -36.86 8.30 17.15
C LEU A 256 -35.41 8.67 17.51
N GLN A 257 -34.74 7.87 18.35
CA GLN A 257 -33.30 8.02 18.64
C GLN A 257 -32.45 7.81 17.39
N LEU A 258 -32.80 6.81 16.57
CA LEU A 258 -32.17 6.59 15.26
C LEU A 258 -32.38 7.79 14.32
N LEU A 259 -33.60 8.35 14.27
CA LEU A 259 -33.90 9.53 13.46
C LEU A 259 -33.09 10.75 13.94
N TYR A 260 -32.95 10.93 15.25
CA TYR A 260 -32.11 11.99 15.85
C TYR A 260 -30.65 11.84 15.40
N TYR A 261 -30.11 10.63 15.45
CA TYR A 261 -28.73 10.38 15.03
C TYR A 261 -28.54 10.57 13.52
N VAL A 262 -29.51 10.17 12.68
CA VAL A 262 -29.47 10.46 11.23
C VAL A 262 -29.46 11.95 10.95
N SER A 263 -30.29 12.75 11.65
CA SER A 263 -30.26 14.21 11.54
C SER A 263 -28.86 14.74 11.84
N LEU A 264 -28.20 14.26 12.90
CA LEU A 264 -26.83 14.66 13.23
C LEU A 264 -25.83 14.30 12.11
N LEU A 265 -25.89 13.07 11.59
CA LEU A 265 -25.02 12.63 10.49
C LEU A 265 -25.26 13.43 9.20
N LEU A 266 -26.51 13.80 8.89
CA LEU A 266 -26.86 14.65 7.76
C LEU A 266 -26.27 16.05 7.93
N GLY A 267 -26.35 16.63 9.13
CA GLY A 267 -25.71 17.91 9.44
C GLY A 267 -24.19 17.87 9.23
N VAL A 268 -23.53 16.78 9.61
CA VAL A 268 -22.10 16.58 9.36
C VAL A 268 -21.80 16.38 7.87
N TYR A 269 -22.64 15.64 7.15
CA TYR A 269 -22.47 15.41 5.71
C TYR A 269 -22.64 16.70 4.89
N GLU A 270 -23.66 17.52 5.20
CA GLU A 270 -23.86 18.81 4.52
C GLU A 270 -22.69 19.76 4.78
N ASN A 271 -22.19 19.78 6.01
CA ASN A 271 -21.08 20.64 6.44
C ASN A 271 -19.70 19.96 6.35
N ARG A 272 -19.54 18.89 5.56
CA ARG A 272 -18.30 18.09 5.45
C ARG A 272 -17.03 18.84 5.02
N ARG A 273 -17.18 20.07 4.50
CA ARG A 273 -16.07 20.95 4.09
C ARG A 273 -15.49 21.73 5.27
N VAL A 274 -16.22 21.82 6.38
CA VAL A 274 -15.74 22.42 7.63
C VAL A 274 -14.66 21.52 8.22
N SER A 275 -13.54 22.11 8.64
CA SER A 275 -12.35 21.41 9.14
C SER A 275 -12.08 21.65 10.61
N ASP A 276 -12.96 22.39 11.28
CA ASP A 276 -12.85 22.80 12.67
C ASP A 276 -14.12 22.43 13.46
N LYS A 277 -13.94 21.97 14.69
CA LYS A 277 -15.05 21.49 15.52
C LYS A 277 -15.96 22.62 15.97
N ALA A 278 -15.40 23.77 16.39
CA ALA A 278 -16.20 24.90 16.86
C ALA A 278 -17.09 25.43 15.73
N LYS A 279 -16.52 25.59 14.53
CA LYS A 279 -17.28 25.98 13.33
C LYS A 279 -18.34 24.96 12.93
N LEU A 280 -18.08 23.65 13.12
CA LEU A 280 -19.08 22.63 12.84
C LEU A 280 -20.26 22.75 13.83
N LEU A 281 -19.98 23.01 15.11
CA LEU A 281 -21.02 23.20 16.13
C LEU A 281 -21.89 24.43 15.87
N GLU A 282 -21.37 25.50 15.26
CA GLU A 282 -22.18 26.66 14.83
C GLU A 282 -23.26 26.30 13.79
N HIS A 283 -23.05 25.23 13.03
CA HIS A 283 -24.01 24.74 12.04
C HIS A 283 -25.00 23.69 12.59
N LEU A 284 -24.84 23.29 13.85
CA LEU A 284 -25.65 22.26 14.51
C LEU A 284 -26.42 22.87 15.68
N ASN A 285 -27.60 22.35 15.97
CA ASN A 285 -28.39 22.83 17.10
C ASN A 285 -27.97 22.20 18.43
N ALA A 286 -26.77 22.55 18.91
CA ALA A 286 -26.22 22.16 20.20
C ALA A 286 -26.39 20.67 20.58
N PRO A 287 -25.96 19.71 19.74
CA PRO A 287 -25.99 18.29 20.09
C PRO A 287 -25.04 17.99 21.26
N PRO A 288 -25.28 16.89 22.02
CA PRO A 288 -24.32 16.40 23.00
C PRO A 288 -22.93 16.19 22.39
N GLU A 289 -21.92 16.83 22.98
CA GLU A 289 -20.55 16.87 22.44
C GLU A 289 -19.94 15.48 22.23
N VAL A 290 -20.29 14.51 23.09
CA VAL A 290 -19.89 13.10 23.00
C VAL A 290 -20.28 12.47 21.66
N LEU A 291 -21.43 12.85 21.09
CA LEU A 291 -21.88 12.33 19.79
C LEU A 291 -21.05 12.92 18.65
N VAL A 292 -20.76 14.22 18.73
CA VAL A 292 -19.93 14.92 17.72
C VAL A 292 -18.52 14.35 17.73
N ASP A 293 -17.92 14.18 18.90
CA ASP A 293 -16.59 13.59 19.04
C ASP A 293 -16.53 12.16 18.50
N GLY A 294 -17.53 11.34 18.80
CA GLY A 294 -17.63 9.98 18.27
C GLY A 294 -17.75 9.93 16.74
N ILE A 295 -18.47 10.87 16.15
CA ILE A 295 -18.60 10.99 14.68
C ILE A 295 -17.26 11.44 14.08
N LEU A 296 -16.62 12.46 14.65
CA LEU A 296 -15.34 12.94 14.14
C LEU A 296 -14.27 11.84 14.20
N ASP A 297 -14.22 11.06 15.27
CA ASP A 297 -13.25 9.97 15.43
C ASP A 297 -13.45 8.83 14.40
N ARG A 298 -14.69 8.51 14.03
CA ARG A 298 -14.98 7.39 13.10
C ARG A 298 -15.01 7.75 11.62
N PHE A 299 -15.41 8.99 11.31
CA PHE A 299 -15.74 9.43 9.96
C PHE A 299 -14.85 10.56 9.44
N THR A 300 -13.79 10.94 10.16
CA THR A 300 -12.82 11.93 9.68
C THR A 300 -11.40 11.41 9.76
N ILE A 301 -10.49 12.15 9.13
CA ILE A 301 -9.05 11.99 9.28
C ILE A 301 -8.53 13.25 9.99
N VAL A 302 -7.82 13.04 11.09
CA VAL A 302 -7.18 14.12 11.84
C VAL A 302 -6.09 14.74 10.96
N ARG A 303 -6.12 16.07 10.80
CA ARG A 303 -5.00 16.80 10.22
C ARG A 303 -3.98 17.05 11.33
N PRO A 304 -2.74 16.54 11.22
CA PRO A 304 -1.69 16.96 12.14
C PRO A 304 -1.50 18.47 11.98
N GLY A 305 -1.59 19.21 13.09
CA GLY A 305 -1.38 20.65 13.09
C GLY A 305 0.02 20.98 12.59
N GLN A 306 0.14 22.03 11.77
CA GLN A 306 1.45 22.61 11.51
C GLN A 306 2.06 23.07 12.83
N TYR A 307 3.32 22.71 13.06
CA TYR A 307 4.11 23.13 14.21
C TYR A 307 3.86 24.63 14.50
N GLY A 308 3.27 24.93 15.66
CA GLY A 308 3.20 26.29 16.20
C GLY A 308 1.94 27.12 15.91
N ARG A 309 0.86 26.60 15.30
CA ARG A 309 -0.44 27.31 15.29
C ARG A 309 -1.64 26.40 15.60
N SER A 310 -2.37 26.83 16.64
CA SER A 310 -3.68 26.37 17.14
C SER A 310 -3.68 25.14 18.06
N LYS A 311 -4.35 25.30 19.22
CA LYS A 311 -4.68 24.22 20.19
C LYS A 311 -5.75 23.25 19.67
N GLU A 312 -6.39 23.57 18.55
CA GLU A 312 -7.50 22.82 17.99
C GLU A 312 -7.03 21.89 16.87
N ARG A 313 -7.39 20.61 17.01
CA ARG A 313 -7.08 19.56 16.03
C ARG A 313 -8.03 19.71 14.84
N GLY A 314 -7.50 20.17 13.71
CA GLY A 314 -8.26 20.19 12.46
C GLY A 314 -8.57 18.77 11.95
N PHE A 315 -9.63 18.62 11.18
CA PHE A 315 -10.02 17.35 10.55
C PHE A 315 -10.43 17.55 9.10
N PHE A 316 -10.56 16.46 8.35
CA PHE A 316 -11.23 16.46 7.04
C PHE A 316 -11.88 15.10 6.75
N ILE A 317 -12.84 15.12 5.83
CA ILE A 317 -13.50 13.92 5.33
C ILE A 317 -12.97 13.65 3.93
N ASP A 318 -12.25 12.53 3.76
CA ASP A 318 -11.83 12.06 2.45
C ASP A 318 -12.96 11.26 1.77
N PRO A 319 -12.86 10.95 0.46
CA PRO A 319 -13.93 10.26 -0.25
C PRO A 319 -14.31 8.88 0.34
N GLN A 320 -13.37 8.15 0.95
CA GLN A 320 -13.69 6.86 1.57
C GLN A 320 -14.48 7.05 2.86
N ARG A 321 -14.12 8.03 3.69
CA ARG A 321 -14.89 8.36 4.90
C ARG A 321 -16.24 9.00 4.60
N GLU A 322 -16.35 9.74 3.49
CA GLU A 322 -17.65 10.23 2.98
C GLU A 322 -18.56 9.06 2.58
N ASP A 323 -18.05 8.09 1.81
CA ASP A 323 -18.79 6.87 1.47
C ASP A 323 -19.16 6.06 2.72
N LYS A 324 -18.27 6.02 3.73
CA LYS A 324 -18.54 5.40 5.02
C LYS A 324 -19.68 6.10 5.78
N LEU A 325 -19.63 7.42 5.87
CA LEU A 325 -20.68 8.24 6.50
C LEU A 325 -22.03 7.99 5.82
N LEU A 326 -22.05 7.99 4.49
CA LEU A 326 -23.25 7.69 3.70
C LEU A 326 -23.76 6.27 3.95
N CYS A 327 -22.90 5.25 4.02
CA CYS A 327 -23.34 3.89 4.34
C CYS A 327 -24.00 3.79 5.72
N TYR A 328 -23.53 4.53 6.72
CA TYR A 328 -24.15 4.58 8.05
C TYR A 328 -25.51 5.29 8.02
N ILE A 329 -25.62 6.41 7.29
CA ILE A 329 -26.91 7.10 7.07
C ILE A 329 -27.92 6.14 6.43
N LEU A 330 -27.53 5.46 5.35
CA LEU A 330 -28.40 4.52 4.64
C LEU A 330 -28.79 3.31 5.50
N ALA A 331 -27.87 2.80 6.33
CA ALA A 331 -28.15 1.71 7.25
C ALA A 331 -29.22 2.10 8.28
N ILE A 332 -29.20 3.33 8.79
CA ILE A 332 -30.24 3.80 9.72
C ILE A 332 -31.56 4.04 8.99
N ILE A 333 -31.54 4.60 7.78
CA ILE A 333 -32.75 4.76 6.95
C ILE A 333 -33.42 3.40 6.67
N LEU A 334 -32.66 2.33 6.47
CA LEU A 334 -33.22 0.98 6.39
C LEU A 334 -34.02 0.59 7.63
N HIS A 335 -33.54 0.89 8.85
CA HIS A 335 -34.29 0.63 10.09
C HIS A 335 -35.55 1.49 10.21
N LEU A 336 -35.48 2.75 9.77
CA LEU A 336 -36.60 3.69 9.85
C LEU A 336 -37.72 3.36 8.84
N ASP A 337 -37.36 2.82 7.67
CA ASP A 337 -38.27 2.50 6.57
C ASP A 337 -38.61 1.01 6.49
N ASN A 338 -38.50 0.29 7.62
CA ASN A 338 -38.85 -1.14 7.72
C ASN A 338 -38.16 -2.01 6.64
N PHE A 339 -36.90 -1.70 6.34
CA PHE A 339 -36.03 -2.39 5.38
C PHE A 339 -36.50 -2.38 3.92
N ILE A 340 -37.39 -1.44 3.57
CA ILE A 340 -37.85 -1.19 2.20
C ILE A 340 -37.70 0.30 1.91
N VAL A 341 -36.68 0.67 1.15
CA VAL A 341 -36.29 2.08 0.93
C VAL A 341 -36.43 2.49 -0.52
N GLU A 342 -37.05 3.65 -0.74
CA GLU A 342 -37.20 4.27 -2.07
C GLU A 342 -35.91 4.99 -2.49
N ILE A 343 -35.37 4.68 -3.68
CA ILE A 343 -34.07 5.22 -4.11
C ILE A 343 -34.17 6.65 -4.62
N SER A 344 -35.18 6.97 -5.44
CA SER A 344 -35.26 8.27 -6.12
C SER A 344 -35.46 9.45 -5.18
N PRO A 345 -36.38 9.42 -4.19
CA PRO A 345 -36.56 10.51 -3.23
C PRO A 345 -35.30 10.69 -2.37
N LEU A 346 -34.67 9.59 -1.97
CA LEU A 346 -33.46 9.61 -1.17
C LEU A 346 -32.25 10.18 -1.95
N ALA A 347 -32.19 9.97 -3.26
CA ALA A 347 -31.18 10.57 -4.13
C ALA A 347 -31.30 12.09 -4.18
N GLN A 348 -32.53 12.61 -4.19
CA GLN A 348 -32.80 14.04 -4.14
C GLN A 348 -32.41 14.62 -2.78
N GLU A 349 -32.80 13.99 -1.68
CA GLU A 349 -32.47 14.41 -0.31
C GLU A 349 -30.95 14.52 -0.09
N LEU A 350 -30.19 13.50 -0.51
CA LEU A 350 -28.74 13.47 -0.30
C LEU A 350 -27.95 14.29 -1.35
N GLY A 351 -28.62 14.85 -2.36
CA GLY A 351 -27.99 15.53 -3.48
C GLY A 351 -27.06 14.64 -4.30
N LEU A 352 -27.36 13.34 -4.39
CA LEU A 352 -26.51 12.32 -5.03
C LEU A 352 -27.15 11.77 -6.31
N LYS A 353 -26.31 11.29 -7.22
CA LYS A 353 -26.79 10.54 -8.39
C LYS A 353 -27.46 9.23 -7.93
N PRO A 354 -28.62 8.83 -8.47
CA PRO A 354 -29.27 7.57 -8.09
C PRO A 354 -28.35 6.35 -8.21
N SER A 355 -27.48 6.32 -9.23
CA SER A 355 -26.49 5.24 -9.41
C SER A 355 -25.51 5.09 -8.25
N LYS A 356 -25.11 6.20 -7.61
CA LYS A 356 -24.23 6.18 -6.44
C LYS A 356 -24.94 5.55 -5.24
N ILE A 357 -26.20 5.92 -5.00
CA ILE A 357 -27.02 5.34 -3.92
C ILE A 357 -27.25 3.85 -4.14
N VAL A 358 -27.55 3.44 -5.38
CA VAL A 358 -27.68 2.01 -5.72
C VAL A 358 -26.39 1.25 -5.38
N ASN A 359 -25.22 1.81 -5.68
CA ASN A 359 -23.94 1.18 -5.35
C ASN A 359 -23.70 1.12 -3.82
N LEU A 360 -24.05 2.16 -3.07
CA LEU A 360 -23.93 2.16 -1.62
C LEU A 360 -24.86 1.12 -0.97
N PHE A 361 -26.10 0.99 -1.45
CA PHE A 361 -27.02 -0.07 -1.00
C PHE A 361 -26.51 -1.47 -1.34
N LYS A 362 -25.94 -1.66 -2.53
CA LYS A 362 -25.28 -2.92 -2.89
C LYS A 362 -24.10 -3.22 -1.96
N ASN A 363 -23.30 -2.22 -1.59
CA ASN A 363 -22.21 -2.38 -0.62
C ASN A 363 -22.72 -2.76 0.78
N LEU A 364 -23.91 -2.30 1.16
CA LEU A 364 -24.61 -2.71 2.38
C LEU A 364 -25.25 -4.11 2.29
N GLY A 365 -25.28 -4.72 1.11
CA GLY A 365 -25.93 -6.02 0.89
C GLY A 365 -27.44 -5.95 0.66
N ALA A 366 -27.96 -4.75 0.41
CA ALA A 366 -29.34 -4.57 -0.02
C ALA A 366 -29.52 -4.96 -1.49
N ILE A 367 -30.67 -5.57 -1.77
CA ILE A 367 -31.11 -5.94 -3.11
C ILE A 367 -31.90 -4.79 -3.68
N VAL A 368 -31.37 -4.15 -4.73
CA VAL A 368 -32.04 -3.06 -5.44
C VAL A 368 -32.72 -3.58 -6.70
N LYS A 369 -34.06 -3.49 -6.75
CA LYS A 369 -34.90 -3.95 -7.87
C LYS A 369 -35.95 -2.91 -8.23
N GLY A 370 -36.62 -3.09 -9.37
CA GLY A 370 -37.82 -2.32 -9.69
C GLY A 370 -38.94 -2.60 -8.68
N ALA A 371 -39.83 -1.64 -8.46
CA ALA A 371 -40.98 -1.81 -7.59
C ALA A 371 -41.88 -2.95 -8.10
N THR A 372 -42.30 -3.82 -7.19
CA THR A 372 -43.35 -4.81 -7.44
C THR A 372 -44.72 -4.14 -7.46
N VAL A 373 -45.77 -4.84 -7.93
CA VAL A 373 -47.14 -4.29 -7.95
C VAL A 373 -47.60 -3.87 -6.56
N SER A 374 -47.34 -4.69 -5.54
CA SER A 374 -47.69 -4.38 -4.15
C SER A 374 -46.93 -3.16 -3.60
N GLN A 375 -45.66 -3.02 -3.95
CA GLN A 375 -44.87 -1.84 -3.56
C GLN A 375 -45.31 -0.59 -4.30
N ALA A 376 -45.65 -0.70 -5.59
CA ALA A 376 -46.16 0.43 -6.35
C ALA A 376 -47.48 0.95 -5.77
N GLU A 377 -48.37 0.04 -5.35
CA GLU A 377 -49.61 0.40 -4.65
C GLU A 377 -49.35 1.00 -3.27
N ALA A 378 -48.43 0.43 -2.48
CA ALA A 378 -48.10 0.93 -1.15
C ALA A 378 -47.45 2.33 -1.14
N PHE A 379 -46.62 2.65 -2.14
CA PHE A 379 -45.92 3.93 -2.24
C PHE A 379 -46.61 4.93 -3.17
N GLY A 380 -47.78 4.59 -3.74
CA GLY A 380 -48.51 5.46 -4.68
C GLY A 380 -47.77 5.72 -5.99
N ILE A 381 -46.96 4.75 -6.45
CA ILE A 381 -46.17 4.85 -7.68
C ILE A 381 -47.03 4.41 -8.87
N PRO A 382 -47.07 5.17 -9.99
CA PRO A 382 -47.78 4.74 -11.20
C PRO A 382 -47.29 3.38 -11.71
N LYS A 383 -48.21 2.46 -12.04
CA LYS A 383 -47.88 1.10 -12.50
C LYS A 383 -46.94 1.08 -13.72
N SER A 384 -47.05 2.08 -14.60
CA SER A 384 -46.17 2.27 -15.76
C SER A 384 -44.72 2.59 -15.41
N ALA A 385 -44.48 3.21 -14.24
CA ALA A 385 -43.15 3.61 -13.77
C ALA A 385 -42.54 2.60 -12.78
N ALA A 386 -43.27 1.54 -12.39
CA ALA A 386 -42.83 0.60 -11.36
C ALA A 386 -41.51 -0.12 -11.71
N SER A 387 -41.30 -0.48 -12.98
CA SER A 387 -40.08 -1.19 -13.42
C SER A 387 -38.81 -0.33 -13.35
N THR A 388 -38.94 0.97 -13.59
CA THR A 388 -37.85 1.95 -13.55
C THR A 388 -37.62 2.50 -12.15
N TYR A 389 -38.68 2.59 -11.33
CA TYR A 389 -38.60 3.02 -9.93
C TYR A 389 -37.87 1.98 -9.08
N LYS A 390 -36.68 2.34 -8.58
CA LYS A 390 -35.85 1.42 -7.82
C LYS A 390 -36.19 1.47 -6.33
N ILE A 391 -36.31 0.29 -5.74
CA ILE A 391 -36.50 0.06 -4.31
C ILE A 391 -35.34 -0.81 -3.81
N ALA A 392 -34.73 -0.42 -2.69
CA ALA A 392 -33.79 -1.25 -1.95
C ALA A 392 -34.52 -2.08 -0.89
N THR A 393 -34.18 -3.36 -0.81
CA THR A 393 -34.74 -4.29 0.19
C THR A 393 -33.64 -5.15 0.79
N MET A 394 -33.73 -5.49 2.08
CA MET A 394 -32.83 -6.46 2.73
C MET A 394 -33.49 -7.85 2.77
N LYS A 395 -32.69 -8.91 2.68
CA LYS A 395 -33.15 -10.30 2.80
C LYS A 395 -32.16 -11.14 3.59
N VAL A 396 -32.71 -12.14 4.28
CA VAL A 396 -31.98 -13.24 4.92
C VAL A 396 -32.09 -14.51 4.04
N PRO A 397 -31.07 -15.38 4.00
CA PRO A 397 -29.77 -15.27 4.67
C PRO A 397 -28.93 -14.13 4.09
N PHE A 398 -28.25 -13.39 4.96
CA PHE A 398 -27.43 -12.25 4.56
C PHE A 398 -26.19 -12.73 3.82
N LYS A 399 -25.90 -12.10 2.68
CA LYS A 399 -24.67 -12.35 1.91
C LYS A 399 -23.80 -11.12 1.97
N ILE A 400 -22.58 -11.29 2.46
CA ILE A 400 -21.58 -10.21 2.43
C ILE A 400 -21.34 -9.85 0.95
N PRO A 401 -21.51 -8.57 0.56
CA PRO A 401 -21.25 -8.16 -0.80
C PRO A 401 -19.80 -8.39 -1.17
N GLU A 402 -19.56 -9.05 -2.30
CA GLU A 402 -18.23 -9.10 -2.88
C GLU A 402 -17.84 -7.68 -3.27
N MET A 403 -16.86 -7.11 -2.56
CA MET A 403 -16.25 -5.86 -2.99
C MET A 403 -15.67 -6.10 -4.38
N SER A 404 -16.32 -5.55 -5.40
CA SER A 404 -15.81 -5.57 -6.77
C SER A 404 -14.44 -4.90 -6.74
N ARG A 405 -13.38 -5.73 -6.69
CA ARG A 405 -12.02 -5.27 -6.92
C ARG A 405 -12.08 -4.57 -8.26
N ARG A 406 -11.83 -3.25 -8.29
CA ARG A 406 -11.74 -2.45 -9.51
C ARG A 406 -11.00 -3.25 -10.57
N SER A 407 -11.77 -3.79 -11.51
CA SER A 407 -11.26 -4.51 -12.65
C SER A 407 -10.48 -3.52 -13.51
N GLY A 408 -9.17 -3.72 -13.60
CA GLY A 408 -8.32 -3.16 -14.64
C GLY A 408 -8.12 -1.65 -14.59
N VAL A 409 -6.92 -1.26 -14.17
CA VAL A 409 -6.30 -0.02 -14.67
C VAL A 409 -6.38 -0.07 -16.21
N PRO A 410 -6.94 0.94 -16.91
CA PRO A 410 -6.89 1.00 -18.35
C PRO A 410 -5.42 1.08 -18.75
N ARG A 411 -4.93 0.07 -19.47
CA ARG A 411 -3.64 0.18 -20.15
C ARG A 411 -3.79 1.23 -21.23
N ARG A 412 -3.25 2.41 -20.99
CA ARG A 412 -2.84 3.32 -22.06
C ARG A 412 -1.53 2.83 -22.66
#